data_AF-A0A2V8E5D6-F1
#
_entry.id   AF-A0A2V8E5D6-F1
#
_cell.length_a   1.000
_cell.length_b   1.000
_cell.length_c   1.000
_cell.angle_alpha   90.00
_cell.angle_beta   90.00
_cell.angle_gamma   90.00
#
_symmetry.space_group_name_H-M   'P 1'
#
loop_
_entity.id
_entity.type
_entity.pdbx_description
1 polymer ?
#
loop_
_entity_poly.entity_id
_entity_poly.type
_entity_poly.pdbx_seq_one_letter_code
_entity_poly.pdbx_strand_id
1 'polypeptide(L)'
;DSVLLWLFVVNLGVAFGAGLYEHRIVVSRWIATAPGARRRWDSEAARRDDTGRRFWAFVTTGPLTLLALANLAAAWHASGALRTWWLAGAAAALADRAFTFAYFIPTMVGLMRAADSAESAAVATRWSTLNYVRHSIVLAAWLASLGAFAAFYRQQ
;
A
#
# COMPACT_ATOMS: atom_id res chain seq x y z
N ASP A 1 5.22 19.54 -13.61
CA ASP A 1 4.11 18.58 -13.72
C ASP A 1 4.53 17.19 -14.19
N SER A 2 5.20 17.05 -15.34
CA SER A 2 5.63 15.74 -15.87
C SER A 2 6.47 14.91 -14.90
N VAL A 3 7.42 15.53 -14.19
CA VAL A 3 8.28 14.84 -13.21
C VAL A 3 7.49 14.31 -12.02
N LEU A 4 6.49 15.06 -11.53
CA LEU A 4 5.65 14.62 -10.40
C LEU A 4 4.82 13.40 -10.77
N LEU A 5 4.23 13.40 -11.96
CA LEU A 5 3.47 12.27 -12.48
C LEU A 5 4.37 11.04 -12.72
N TRP A 6 5.58 11.26 -13.26
CA TRP A 6 6.60 10.22 -13.43
C TRP A 6 6.96 9.54 -12.10
N LEU A 7 7.36 10.34 -11.11
CA LEU A 7 7.74 9.84 -9.78
C LEU A 7 6.58 9.11 -9.11
N PHE A 8 5.35 9.60 -9.29
CA PHE A 8 4.16 8.98 -8.75
C PHE A 8 3.86 7.62 -9.38
N VAL A 9 3.90 7.52 -10.71
CA VAL A 9 3.71 6.25 -11.44
C VAL A 9 4.75 5.22 -11.05
N VAL A 10 6.03 5.61 -10.99
CA VAL A 10 7.13 4.70 -10.63
C VAL A 10 6.99 4.25 -9.17
N ASN A 11 6.75 5.19 -8.25
CA ASN A 11 6.61 4.84 -6.83
C ASN A 11 5.40 3.93 -6.59
N LEU A 12 4.26 4.16 -7.26
CA LEU A 12 3.10 3.27 -7.19
C LEU A 12 3.41 1.86 -7.70
N GLY A 13 4.15 1.74 -8.80
CA GLY A 13 4.60 0.44 -9.32
C GLY A 13 5.50 -0.31 -8.32
N VAL A 14 6.47 0.38 -7.72
CA VAL A 14 7.34 -0.17 -6.67
C VAL A 14 6.51 -0.59 -5.45
N ALA A 15 5.61 0.27 -4.98
CA ALA A 15 4.76 0.00 -3.82
C ALA A 15 3.83 -1.19 -4.06
N PHE A 16 3.25 -1.32 -5.27
CA PHE A 16 2.41 -2.45 -5.62
C PHE A 16 3.20 -3.76 -5.68
N GLY A 17 4.33 -3.77 -6.41
CA GLY A 17 5.18 -4.96 -6.54
C GLY A 17 5.73 -5.44 -5.19
N ALA A 18 6.24 -4.52 -4.37
CA ALA A 18 6.71 -4.84 -3.02
C ALA A 18 5.57 -5.31 -2.11
N GLY A 19 4.37 -4.74 -2.26
CA GLY A 19 3.19 -5.15 -1.51
C GLY A 19 2.78 -6.59 -1.81
N LEU A 20 2.78 -6.97 -3.10
CA LEU A 20 2.53 -8.35 -3.51
C LEU A 20 3.60 -9.31 -2.96
N TYR A 21 4.88 -8.93 -3.02
CA TYR A 21 5.97 -9.73 -2.48
C TYR A 21 5.81 -9.93 -0.97
N GLU A 22 5.61 -8.85 -0.22
CA GLU A 22 5.42 -8.92 1.23
C GLU A 22 4.23 -9.81 1.58
N HIS A 23 3.10 -9.60 0.92
CA HIS A 23 1.87 -10.35 1.20
C HIS A 23 1.98 -11.84 0.91
N ARG A 24 2.71 -12.24 -0.13
CA ARG A 24 2.84 -13.65 -0.54
C ARG A 24 3.97 -14.37 0.18
N ILE A 25 5.11 -13.70 0.35
CA ILE A 25 6.36 -14.34 0.77
C ILE A 25 6.69 -14.02 2.22
N VAL A 26 6.51 -12.77 2.64
CA VAL A 26 6.91 -12.34 3.98
C VAL A 26 5.82 -12.65 5.00
N VAL A 27 4.58 -12.24 4.74
CA VAL A 27 3.41 -12.45 5.62
C VAL A 27 3.11 -13.93 5.84
N SER A 28 3.40 -14.80 4.87
CA SER A 28 3.22 -16.25 5.01
C SER A 28 4.14 -16.86 6.08
N ARG A 29 5.25 -16.19 6.42
CA ARG A 29 6.12 -16.58 7.55
C ARG A 29 5.56 -16.12 8.89
N TRP A 30 4.81 -15.02 8.92
CA TRP A 30 4.19 -14.49 10.13
C TRP A 30 2.89 -15.22 10.49
N ILE A 31 2.19 -15.72 9.47
CA ILE A 31 0.89 -16.40 9.61
C ILE A 31 1.01 -17.82 9.04
N ALA A 32 1.50 -18.73 9.88
CA ALA A 32 1.66 -20.14 9.51
C ALA A 32 0.40 -20.95 9.83
N THR A 33 0.13 -21.97 9.02
CA THR A 33 -0.87 -23.00 9.35
C THR A 33 -0.21 -24.04 10.25
N ALA A 34 -0.64 -24.16 11.51
CA ALA A 34 -0.13 -25.19 12.42
C ALA A 34 -0.72 -26.57 12.05
N PRO A 35 -0.04 -27.69 12.39
CA PRO A 35 -0.62 -29.03 12.29
C PRO A 35 -1.93 -29.08 13.07
N GLY A 36 -3.05 -29.42 12.41
CA GLY A 36 -4.40 -29.33 12.97
C GLY A 36 -5.23 -28.10 12.53
N ALA A 37 -4.83 -27.41 11.46
CA ALA A 37 -5.58 -26.37 10.74
C ALA A 37 -5.84 -25.03 11.46
N ARG A 38 -5.22 -24.78 12.63
CA ARG A 38 -5.29 -23.47 13.29
C ARG A 38 -4.21 -22.55 12.74
N ARG A 39 -4.58 -21.35 12.25
CA ARG A 39 -3.61 -20.30 11.89
C ARG A 39 -2.90 -19.83 13.16
N ARG A 40 -1.58 -19.71 13.09
CA ARG A 40 -0.72 -19.22 14.17
C ARG A 40 -0.09 -17.89 13.76
N TRP A 41 -0.13 -16.93 14.66
CA TRP A 41 0.65 -15.69 14.57
C TRP A 41 2.04 -15.93 15.17
N ASP A 42 3.08 -15.52 14.44
CA ASP A 42 4.47 -15.50 14.89
C ASP A 42 4.93 -14.04 14.99
N SER A 43 4.83 -13.47 16.20
CA SER A 43 5.23 -12.09 16.45
C SER A 43 6.74 -11.88 16.37
N GLU A 44 7.55 -12.91 16.60
CA GLU A 44 9.01 -12.82 16.54
C GLU A 44 9.49 -12.70 15.09
N ALA A 45 8.94 -13.50 14.19
CA ALA A 45 9.20 -13.39 12.75
C ALA A 45 8.83 -12.00 12.22
N ALA A 46 7.66 -11.48 12.60
CA ALA A 46 7.23 -10.14 12.21
C ALA A 46 8.17 -9.03 12.74
N ARG A 47 8.63 -9.13 14.00
CA ARG A 47 9.63 -8.21 14.59
C ARG A 47 11.00 -8.32 13.95
N ARG A 48 11.42 -9.54 13.57
CA ARG A 48 12.70 -9.76 12.90
C ARG A 48 12.72 -9.14 11.51
N ASP A 49 11.62 -9.27 10.77
CA ASP A 49 11.48 -8.70 9.44
C ASP A 49 11.38 -7.16 9.48
N ASP A 50 10.52 -6.61 10.36
CA ASP A 50 10.32 -5.16 10.58
C ASP A 50 10.19 -4.35 9.28
N THR A 51 9.42 -4.89 8.32
CA THR A 51 9.26 -4.31 6.97
C THR A 51 8.70 -2.89 7.03
N GLY A 52 7.86 -2.59 8.03
CA GLY A 52 7.30 -1.27 8.29
C GLY A 52 8.38 -0.19 8.41
N ARG A 53 9.39 -0.41 9.25
CA ARG A 53 10.45 0.57 9.51
C ARG A 53 11.59 0.48 8.50
N ARG A 54 11.93 -0.72 8.05
CA ARG A 54 13.07 -0.95 7.17
C ARG A 54 12.80 -0.63 5.71
N PHE A 55 11.54 -0.66 5.29
CA PHE A 55 11.16 -0.47 3.90
C PHE A 55 10.00 0.52 3.74
N TRP A 56 8.84 0.25 4.32
CA TRP A 56 7.63 1.03 4.02
C TRP A 56 7.71 2.50 4.44
N ALA A 57 8.39 2.79 5.55
CA ALA A 57 8.66 4.16 5.98
C ALA A 57 9.29 5.02 4.85
N PHE A 58 10.19 4.42 4.06
CA PHE A 58 10.97 5.06 3.00
C PHE A 58 10.36 4.92 1.60
N VAL A 59 9.27 4.17 1.44
CA VAL A 59 8.62 3.98 0.13
C VAL A 59 7.24 4.60 0.12
N THR A 60 6.40 4.30 1.12
CA THR A 60 4.99 4.68 1.12
C THR A 60 4.63 5.69 2.19
N THR A 61 5.03 5.48 3.44
CA THR A 61 4.55 6.28 4.58
C THR A 61 4.85 7.76 4.39
N GLY A 62 6.11 8.12 4.13
CA GLY A 62 6.49 9.47 3.75
C GLY A 62 6.31 9.70 2.24
N PRO A 63 7.13 9.05 1.39
CA PRO A 63 7.25 9.47 -0.01
C PRO A 63 5.95 9.35 -0.81
N LEU A 64 5.26 8.21 -0.77
CA LEU A 64 4.03 8.08 -1.55
C LEU A 64 2.89 8.95 -1.01
N THR A 65 2.82 9.19 0.30
CA THR A 65 1.84 10.14 0.86
C THR A 65 2.07 11.55 0.34
N LEU A 66 3.31 12.04 0.38
CA LEU A 66 3.67 13.36 -0.14
C LEU A 66 3.46 13.45 -1.65
N LEU A 67 3.86 12.41 -2.39
CA LEU A 67 3.63 12.34 -3.84
C LEU A 67 2.14 12.36 -4.18
N ALA A 68 1.30 11.63 -3.44
CA ALA A 68 -0.14 11.60 -3.69
C ALA A 68 -0.79 12.97 -3.46
N LEU A 69 -0.39 13.69 -2.40
CA LEU A 69 -0.87 15.05 -2.13
C LEU A 69 -0.39 16.04 -3.20
N ALA A 70 0.90 16.00 -3.55
CA ALA A 70 1.46 16.87 -4.60
C ALA A 70 0.82 16.61 -5.97
N ASN A 71 0.54 15.35 -6.30
CA ASN A 71 -0.14 14.96 -7.54
C ASN A 71 -1.62 15.36 -7.52
N LEU A 72 -2.31 15.31 -6.38
CA LEU A 72 -3.67 15.81 -6.27
C LEU A 72 -3.73 17.32 -6.56
N ALA A 73 -2.79 18.09 -6.01
CA ALA A 73 -2.69 19.53 -6.26
C ALA A 73 -2.38 19.82 -7.74
N ALA A 74 -1.38 19.14 -8.32
CA ALA A 74 -1.03 19.29 -9.73
C ALA A 74 -2.19 18.92 -10.68
N ALA A 75 -2.89 17.82 -10.39
CA ALA A 75 -4.04 17.37 -11.17
C ALA A 75 -5.19 18.38 -11.19
N TRP A 76 -5.31 19.25 -10.19
CA TRP A 76 -6.35 20.29 -10.14
C TRP A 76 -6.21 21.34 -11.25
N HIS A 77 -4.99 21.53 -11.77
CA HIS A 77 -4.69 22.46 -12.85
C HIS A 77 -4.75 21.83 -14.24
N ALA A 78 -4.87 20.50 -14.34
CA ALA A 78 -5.03 19.80 -15.60
C ALA A 78 -6.45 19.94 -16.17
N SER A 79 -6.66 19.52 -17.43
CA SER A 79 -7.97 19.54 -18.08
C SER A 79 -8.25 18.24 -18.85
N GLY A 80 -9.52 18.03 -19.21
CA GLY A 80 -9.97 16.90 -20.00
C GLY A 80 -9.64 15.54 -19.38
N ALA A 81 -9.31 14.57 -20.24
CA ALA A 81 -9.02 13.20 -19.84
C ALA A 81 -7.81 13.09 -18.89
N LEU A 82 -6.80 13.96 -19.05
CA LEU A 82 -5.63 14.00 -18.18
C LEU A 82 -6.04 14.25 -16.72
N ARG A 83 -6.88 15.27 -16.49
CA ARG A 83 -7.39 15.61 -15.14
C ARG A 83 -8.13 14.43 -14.52
N THR A 84 -9.04 13.79 -15.26
CA THR A 84 -9.85 12.69 -14.74
C THR A 84 -8.99 11.52 -14.27
N TRP A 85 -8.06 11.07 -15.11
CA TRP A 85 -7.16 9.97 -14.76
C TRP A 85 -6.22 10.33 -13.62
N TRP A 86 -5.70 11.55 -13.62
CA TRP A 86 -4.75 11.99 -12.61
C TRP A 86 -5.40 12.14 -11.23
N LEU A 87 -6.59 12.75 -11.17
CA LEU A 87 -7.37 12.84 -9.93
C LEU A 87 -7.78 11.46 -9.42
N ALA A 88 -8.21 10.55 -10.30
CA ALA A 88 -8.57 9.19 -9.91
C ALA A 88 -7.37 8.45 -9.28
N GLY A 89 -6.19 8.54 -9.90
CA GLY A 89 -4.96 7.94 -9.37
C GLY A 89 -4.55 8.51 -8.02
N ALA A 90 -4.53 9.85 -7.90
CA ALA A 90 -4.18 10.54 -6.66
C ALA A 90 -5.18 10.25 -5.53
N ALA A 91 -6.48 10.29 -5.81
CA ALA A 91 -7.53 10.00 -4.84
C ALA A 91 -7.48 8.56 -4.34
N ALA A 92 -7.30 7.58 -5.24
CA ALA A 92 -7.15 6.17 -4.86
C ALA A 92 -5.90 5.95 -3.99
N ALA A 93 -4.77 6.59 -4.33
CA ALA A 93 -3.56 6.51 -3.50
C ALA A 93 -3.77 7.12 -2.10
N LEU A 94 -4.49 8.24 -1.99
CA LEU A 94 -4.83 8.85 -0.71
C LEU A 94 -5.81 7.99 0.11
N ALA A 95 -6.77 7.34 -0.54
CA ALA A 95 -7.65 6.39 0.12
C ALA A 95 -6.88 5.21 0.72
N ASP A 96 -5.90 4.66 -0.02
CA ASP A 96 -4.98 3.67 0.54
C ASP A 96 -4.21 4.22 1.75
N ARG A 97 -3.70 5.45 1.67
CA ARG A 97 -2.96 6.07 2.79
C ARG A 97 -3.85 6.21 4.02
N ALA A 98 -5.07 6.73 3.86
CA ALA A 98 -6.03 6.84 4.94
C ALA A 98 -6.27 5.47 5.59
N PHE A 99 -6.49 4.43 4.79
CA PHE A 99 -6.69 3.07 5.31
C PHE A 99 -5.44 2.52 6.00
N THR A 100 -4.26 2.82 5.46
CA THR A 100 -2.96 2.40 6.02
C THR A 100 -2.73 3.03 7.39
N PHE A 101 -2.96 4.33 7.54
CA PHE A 101 -2.78 5.07 8.78
C PHE A 101 -3.84 4.75 9.83
N ALA A 102 -5.11 4.58 9.41
CA ALA A 102 -6.21 4.31 10.33
C ALA A 102 -6.24 2.86 10.82
N TYR A 103 -5.81 1.90 10.01
CA TYR A 103 -5.97 0.47 10.31
C TYR A 103 -4.66 -0.33 10.25
N PHE A 104 -3.92 -0.33 9.13
CA PHE A 104 -2.82 -1.29 8.95
C PHE A 104 -1.63 -1.05 9.88
N ILE A 105 -1.16 0.20 9.96
CA ILE A 105 -0.04 0.57 10.83
C ILE A 105 -0.40 0.32 12.31
N PRO A 106 -1.50 0.87 12.86
CA PRO A 106 -1.80 0.66 14.27
C PRO A 106 -2.05 -0.81 14.60
N THR A 107 -2.72 -1.56 13.71
CA THR A 107 -2.97 -3.00 13.90
C THR A 107 -1.65 -3.79 13.92
N MET A 108 -0.73 -3.54 12.99
CA MET A 108 0.56 -4.23 12.97
C MET A 108 1.40 -3.90 14.20
N VAL A 109 1.45 -2.63 14.62
CA VAL A 109 2.12 -2.22 15.86
C VAL A 109 1.54 -2.93 17.08
N GLY A 110 0.22 -3.08 17.15
CA GLY A 110 -0.45 -3.86 18.19
C GLY A 110 -0.08 -5.34 18.15
N LEU A 111 -0.13 -5.96 16.97
CA LEU A 111 0.22 -7.37 16.75
C LEU A 111 1.68 -7.69 17.11
N MET A 112 2.62 -6.78 16.82
CA MET A 112 4.04 -6.92 17.17
C MET A 112 4.29 -6.86 18.69
N ARG A 113 3.36 -6.28 19.46
CA ARG A 113 3.43 -6.16 20.92
C ARG A 113 2.59 -7.20 21.65
N ALA A 114 1.62 -7.81 20.98
CA ALA A 114 0.74 -8.82 21.55
C ALA A 114 1.46 -10.16 21.74
N ALA A 115 1.00 -10.96 22.70
CA ALA A 115 1.43 -12.34 22.86
C ALA A 115 0.91 -13.22 21.71
N ASP A 116 1.67 -14.25 21.34
CA ASP A 116 1.25 -15.22 20.33
C ASP A 116 0.04 -16.01 20.86
N SER A 117 -1.15 -15.67 20.37
CA SER A 117 -2.42 -16.22 20.84
C SER A 117 -3.38 -16.49 19.68
N ALA A 118 -4.48 -17.21 19.95
CA ALA A 118 -5.54 -17.42 18.97
C ALA A 118 -6.22 -16.11 18.56
N GLU A 119 -6.35 -15.16 19.48
CA GLU A 119 -6.90 -13.83 19.20
C GLU A 119 -5.98 -13.04 18.26
N SER A 120 -4.68 -12.99 18.55
CA SER A 120 -3.70 -12.34 17.67
C SER A 120 -3.66 -12.97 16.29
N ALA A 121 -3.79 -14.30 16.19
CA ALA A 121 -3.89 -15.00 14.92
C ALA A 121 -5.17 -14.63 14.13
N ALA A 122 -6.29 -14.43 14.80
CA ALA A 122 -7.54 -13.97 14.16
C ALA A 122 -7.42 -12.52 13.65
N VAL A 123 -6.80 -11.63 14.45
CA VAL A 123 -6.55 -10.24 14.05
C VAL A 123 -5.55 -10.18 12.89
N ALA A 124 -4.42 -10.89 12.97
CA ALA A 124 -3.43 -10.98 11.89
C ALA A 124 -4.04 -11.57 10.61
N THR A 125 -4.93 -12.55 10.76
CA THR A 125 -5.71 -13.12 9.65
C THR A 125 -6.57 -12.07 8.98
N ARG A 126 -7.33 -11.30 9.75
CA ARG A 126 -8.18 -10.22 9.22
C ARG A 126 -7.33 -9.14 8.54
N TRP A 127 -6.24 -8.74 9.17
CA TRP A 127 -5.27 -7.77 8.63
C TRP A 127 -4.74 -8.23 7.26
N SER A 128 -4.32 -9.50 7.16
CA SER A 128 -3.85 -10.09 5.91
C SER A 128 -4.95 -10.14 4.85
N THR A 129 -6.18 -10.54 5.20
CA THR A 129 -7.30 -10.57 4.24
C THR A 129 -7.63 -9.16 3.72
N LEU A 130 -7.70 -8.15 4.59
CA LEU A 130 -7.94 -6.77 4.18
C LEU A 130 -6.80 -6.21 3.32
N ASN A 131 -5.59 -6.76 3.43
CA ASN A 131 -4.47 -6.35 2.61
C ASN A 131 -4.71 -6.63 1.11
N TYR A 132 -5.54 -7.61 0.74
CA TYR A 132 -5.96 -7.78 -0.66
C TYR A 132 -6.76 -6.58 -1.17
N VAL A 133 -7.69 -6.06 -0.38
CA VAL A 133 -8.45 -4.85 -0.72
C VAL A 133 -7.51 -3.67 -0.88
N ARG A 134 -6.56 -3.52 0.05
CA ARG A 134 -5.53 -2.49 0.01
C ARG A 134 -4.71 -2.57 -1.29
N HIS A 135 -4.22 -3.76 -1.67
CA HIS A 135 -3.49 -3.93 -2.93
C HIS A 135 -4.33 -3.62 -4.17
N SER A 136 -5.61 -3.95 -4.17
CA SER A 136 -6.52 -3.59 -5.28
C SER A 136 -6.66 -2.08 -5.42
N ILE A 137 -6.71 -1.33 -4.30
CA ILE A 137 -6.74 0.13 -4.32
C ILE A 137 -5.43 0.69 -4.89
N VAL A 138 -4.27 0.16 -4.46
CA VAL A 138 -2.96 0.58 -5.01
C VAL A 138 -2.84 0.26 -6.50
N LEU A 139 -3.32 -0.91 -6.94
CA LEU A 139 -3.35 -1.27 -8.36
C LEU A 139 -4.23 -0.30 -9.16
N ALA A 140 -5.42 0.01 -8.67
CA ALA A 140 -6.31 0.98 -9.31
C ALA A 140 -5.65 2.37 -9.40
N ALA A 141 -4.99 2.81 -8.32
CA ALA A 141 -4.23 4.06 -8.31
C ALA A 141 -3.11 4.06 -9.37
N TRP A 142 -2.38 2.95 -9.47
CA TRP A 142 -1.29 2.79 -10.44
C TRP A 142 -1.78 2.80 -11.88
N LEU A 143 -2.82 2.03 -12.19
CA LEU A 143 -3.42 1.98 -13.53
C LEU A 143 -4.03 3.32 -13.95
N ALA A 144 -4.72 4.01 -13.04
CA ALA A 144 -5.24 5.35 -13.30
C ALA A 144 -4.10 6.35 -13.56
N SER A 145 -3.00 6.28 -12.80
CA SER A 145 -1.83 7.13 -13.00
C SER A 145 -1.11 6.84 -14.32
N LEU A 146 -1.05 5.58 -14.76
CA LEU A 146 -0.59 5.21 -16.10
C LEU A 146 -1.52 5.76 -17.20
N GLY A 147 -2.84 5.76 -16.96
CA GLY A 147 -3.81 6.40 -17.84
C GLY A 147 -3.58 7.91 -17.97
N ALA A 148 -3.28 8.58 -16.85
CA ALA A 148 -2.92 10.00 -16.83
C ALA A 148 -1.63 10.24 -17.60
N PHE A 149 -0.62 9.39 -17.38
CA PHE A 149 0.65 9.44 -18.10
C PHE A 149 0.46 9.30 -19.61
N ALA A 150 -0.32 8.30 -20.05
CA ALA A 150 -0.64 8.11 -21.47
C ALA A 150 -1.48 9.25 -22.06
N ALA A 151 -2.34 9.91 -21.27
CA ALA A 151 -3.06 11.11 -21.70
C ALA A 151 -2.13 12.32 -21.84
N PHE A 152 -1.20 12.50 -20.90
CA PHE A 152 -0.21 13.58 -20.91
C PHE A 152 0.65 13.57 -22.17
N TYR A 153 1.18 12.39 -22.56
CA TYR A 153 2.03 12.27 -23.76
C TYR A 153 1.26 12.36 -25.09
N ARG A 154 -0.07 12.16 -25.10
CA ARG A 154 -0.89 12.36 -26.30
C ARG A 154 -1.26 13.82 -26.55
N GLN A 155 -1.07 14.69 -25.55
CA GLN A 155 -1.33 16.13 -25.65
C GLN A 155 -0.07 16.94 -25.99
N GLN A 156 1.10 16.28 -26.05
CA GLN A 156 2.35 16.84 -26.55
C GLN A 156 2.50 16.52 -28.03
#